data_AF-A0A4Y4M067-F1
#
_entry.id   AF-A0A4Y4M067-F1
#
_cell.length_a   1.000
_cell.length_b   1.000
_cell.length_c   1.000
_cell.angle_alpha   90.00
_cell.angle_beta   90.00
_cell.angle_gamma   90.00
#
_symmetry.space_group_name_H-M   'P 1'
#
loop_
_entity.id
_entity.type
_entity.pdbx_description
1 polymer ?
#
loop_
_entity_poly.entity_id
_entity_poly.type
_entity_poly.pdbx_seq_one_letter_code
_entity_poly.pdbx_strand_id
1 'polypeptide(L)'
;MKESFREMRSETYSPEYIARWRWSIVTLFAVIAVILLGFFIDAVSSPSTGEAVMIFLFLFCIAGSLAGWLAYEMIRNKDEKISGLLINHQGILFLNRNDKVLSAIKYYDLVKSDNPYTKDIFSESRASGKYSDFRKNLYVYEKDENQKSKKKLVSLDVIPLKNRYDLIGHFLKGIQAFRPDLKIDPEVYKDFYLDEKTLRYAPQNLKSDMKVKIVTIAVVIMVILAFRYFFLDEV
;
A
#
# COMPACT_ATOMS: atom_id res chain seq x y z
N MET A 1 -37.18 4.09 9.69
CA MET A 1 -35.85 4.10 10.32
C MET A 1 -34.85 3.53 9.32
N LYS A 2 -34.05 4.36 8.63
CA LYS A 2 -32.95 3.83 7.81
C LYS A 2 -31.96 3.20 8.78
N GLU A 3 -31.63 1.91 8.61
CA GLU A 3 -30.54 1.29 9.35
C GLU A 3 -29.34 2.23 9.29
N SER A 4 -28.81 2.61 10.45
CA SER A 4 -27.62 3.45 10.52
C SER A 4 -26.51 2.73 9.75
N PHE A 5 -26.04 3.33 8.66
CA PHE A 5 -24.95 2.78 7.87
C PHE A 5 -23.75 2.54 8.80
N ARG A 6 -23.49 1.26 9.09
CA ARG A 6 -22.50 0.85 10.09
C ARG A 6 -21.11 1.36 9.67
N GLU A 7 -20.34 1.86 10.61
CA GLU A 7 -18.97 2.26 10.32
C GLU A 7 -18.05 1.03 10.19
N MET A 8 -17.08 1.10 9.28
CA MET A 8 -16.05 0.08 9.11
C MET A 8 -14.66 0.73 9.20
N ARG A 9 -13.85 0.25 10.15
CA ARG A 9 -12.48 0.73 10.35
C ARG A 9 -11.49 -0.20 9.66
N SER A 10 -10.38 0.37 9.20
CA SER A 10 -9.26 -0.41 8.71
C SER A 10 -8.66 -1.29 9.79
N GLU A 11 -8.37 -2.52 9.43
CA GLU A 11 -7.54 -3.43 10.18
C GLU A 11 -6.18 -3.52 9.50
N THR A 12 -5.11 -3.18 10.22
CA THR A 12 -3.74 -3.25 9.70
C THR A 12 -3.01 -4.49 10.20
N TYR A 13 -1.98 -4.91 9.46
CA TYR A 13 -1.04 -5.90 9.97
C TYR A 13 -0.32 -5.34 11.20
N SER A 14 -0.19 -6.17 12.24
CA SER A 14 0.23 -5.83 13.61
C SER A 14 1.09 -4.56 13.68
N PRO A 15 0.48 -3.39 14.00
CA PRO A 15 1.17 -2.10 13.88
C PRO A 15 2.35 -2.00 14.85
N GLU A 16 2.25 -2.67 16.00
CA GLU A 16 3.33 -2.80 16.98
C GLU A 16 4.54 -3.54 16.44
N TYR A 17 4.33 -4.61 15.67
CA TYR A 17 5.41 -5.40 15.08
C TYR A 17 6.18 -4.58 14.05
N ILE A 18 5.46 -3.85 13.18
CA ILE A 18 6.07 -2.96 12.18
C ILE A 18 6.86 -1.84 12.88
N ALA A 19 6.30 -1.24 13.93
CA ALA A 19 7.00 -0.22 14.71
C ALA A 19 8.24 -0.79 15.39
N ARG A 20 8.15 -1.98 15.98
CA ARG A 20 9.27 -2.67 16.64
C ARG A 20 10.40 -2.98 15.65
N TRP A 21 10.07 -3.53 14.49
CA TRP A 21 11.06 -3.81 13.44
C TRP A 21 11.81 -2.57 12.97
N ARG A 22 11.09 -1.46 12.79
CA ARG A 22 11.70 -0.18 12.42
C ARG A 22 12.68 0.30 13.49
N TRP A 23 12.28 0.25 14.76
CA TRP A 23 13.18 0.59 15.87
C TRP A 23 14.37 -0.36 15.99
N SER A 24 14.19 -1.66 15.75
CA SER A 24 15.27 -2.64 15.73
C SER A 24 16.35 -2.29 14.69
N ILE A 25 15.96 -1.79 13.50
CA ILE A 25 16.91 -1.32 12.48
C ILE A 25 17.71 -0.11 12.99
N VAL A 26 17.05 0.87 13.61
CA VAL A 26 17.73 2.05 14.19
C VAL A 26 18.71 1.62 15.28
N THR A 27 18.28 0.75 16.20
CA THR A 27 19.13 0.22 17.27
C THR A 27 20.32 -0.54 16.71
N LEU A 28 20.15 -1.32 15.65
CA LEU A 28 21.25 -2.03 14.99
C LEU A 28 22.33 -1.06 14.49
N PHE A 29 21.94 -0.01 13.75
CA PHE A 29 22.90 0.99 13.28
C PHE A 29 23.58 1.76 14.42
N ALA A 30 22.84 2.05 15.50
CA ALA A 30 23.41 2.69 16.68
C ALA A 30 24.45 1.79 17.38
N VAL A 31 24.18 0.49 17.52
CA VAL A 31 25.14 -0.47 18.09
C VAL A 31 26.38 -0.59 17.21
N ILE A 32 26.22 -0.67 15.88
CA ILE A 32 27.35 -0.68 14.95
C ILE A 32 28.20 0.58 15.11
N ALA A 33 27.58 1.76 15.23
CA ALA A 33 28.30 3.01 15.46
C ALA A 33 29.10 2.96 16.77
N VAL A 34 28.52 2.46 17.88
CA VAL A 34 29.23 2.34 19.16
C VAL A 34 30.44 1.39 19.06
N ILE A 35 30.29 0.26 18.36
CA ILE A 35 31.40 -0.69 18.13
C ILE A 35 32.51 -0.04 17.30
N LEU A 36 32.16 0.67 16.22
CA LEU A 36 33.12 1.40 15.39
C LEU A 36 33.85 2.51 16.15
N LEU A 37 33.17 3.17 17.09
CA LEU A 37 33.78 4.15 17.97
C LEU A 37 34.81 3.50 18.92
N GLY A 38 34.52 2.30 19.44
CA GLY A 38 35.49 1.51 20.21
C GLY A 38 36.75 1.20 19.40
N PHE A 39 36.59 0.68 18.18
CA PHE A 39 37.73 0.41 17.28
C PHE A 39 38.51 1.67 16.93
N PHE A 40 37.84 2.82 16.77
CA PHE A 40 38.51 4.10 16.58
C PHE A 40 39.38 4.47 17.79
N ILE A 41 38.87 4.35 19.01
CA ILE A 41 39.62 4.67 20.24
C ILE A 41 40.85 3.77 20.38
N ASP A 42 40.70 2.48 20.11
CA ASP A 42 41.79 1.50 20.16
C ASP A 42 42.85 1.78 19.08
N ALA A 43 42.41 2.13 17.86
CA ALA A 43 43.29 2.46 16.74
C ALA A 43 44.07 3.76 16.96
N VAL A 44 43.46 4.77 17.61
CA VAL A 44 44.13 6.02 17.99
C VAL A 44 45.18 5.79 19.07
N SER A 45 44.92 4.84 19.98
CA SER A 45 45.84 4.49 21.07
C SER A 45 47.03 3.64 20.61
N SER A 46 46.98 3.10 19.39
CA SER A 46 47.98 2.19 18.84
C SER A 46 48.89 2.90 17.81
N PRO A 47 50.22 2.89 17.97
CA PRO A 47 51.15 3.68 17.14
C PRO A 47 51.32 3.19 15.68
N SER A 48 50.76 2.04 15.31
CA SER A 48 50.97 1.39 14.00
C SER A 48 49.78 1.44 13.04
N THR A 49 48.68 2.11 13.39
CA THR A 49 47.37 2.01 12.69
C THR A 49 46.84 3.32 12.12
N GLY A 50 47.71 4.23 11.69
CA GLY A 50 47.34 5.58 11.22
C GLY A 50 46.28 5.61 10.10
N GLU A 51 46.31 4.68 9.14
CA GLU A 51 45.32 4.62 8.05
C GLU A 51 43.95 4.08 8.52
N ALA A 52 43.95 3.15 9.49
CA ALA A 52 42.72 2.55 10.01
C ALA A 52 41.90 3.52 10.87
N VAL A 53 42.56 4.48 11.54
CA VAL A 53 41.91 5.52 12.36
C VAL A 53 40.90 6.32 11.53
N MET A 54 41.30 6.78 10.35
CA MET A 54 40.44 7.56 9.45
C MET A 54 39.25 6.74 8.94
N ILE A 55 39.46 5.45 8.66
CA ILE A 55 38.42 4.53 8.18
C ILE A 55 37.36 4.30 9.26
N PHE A 56 37.77 3.98 10.49
CA PHE A 56 36.82 3.74 11.59
C PHE A 56 36.03 5.01 11.94
N LEU A 57 36.67 6.17 11.92
CA LEU A 57 36.00 7.46 12.14
C LEU A 57 34.96 7.74 11.05
N PHE A 58 35.31 7.51 9.78
CA PHE A 58 34.39 7.73 8.66
C PHE A 58 33.17 6.80 8.73
N LEU A 59 33.39 5.52 9.01
CA LEU A 59 32.31 4.54 9.16
C LEU A 59 31.42 4.85 10.36
N PHE A 60 31.99 5.28 11.49
CA PHE A 60 31.24 5.74 12.66
C PHE A 60 30.32 6.91 12.30
N CYS A 61 30.85 7.93 11.61
CA CYS A 61 30.07 9.08 11.18
C CYS A 61 28.91 8.69 10.26
N ILE A 62 29.13 7.78 9.30
CA ILE A 62 28.06 7.28 8.42
C ILE A 62 27.00 6.54 9.23
N ALA A 63 27.40 5.55 10.03
CA ALA A 63 26.46 4.71 10.78
C ALA A 63 25.65 5.54 11.80
N GLY A 64 26.31 6.45 12.51
CA GLY A 64 25.68 7.37 13.45
C GLY A 64 24.74 8.35 12.77
N SER A 65 25.14 8.95 11.64
CA SER A 65 24.29 9.85 10.87
C SER A 65 23.05 9.13 10.32
N LEU A 66 23.21 7.91 9.83
CA LEU A 66 22.11 7.09 9.32
C LEU A 66 21.12 6.72 10.44
N ALA A 67 21.63 6.30 11.60
CA ALA A 67 20.79 6.01 12.78
C ALA A 67 20.02 7.25 13.23
N GLY A 68 20.69 8.40 13.33
CA GLY A 68 20.09 9.68 13.69
C GLY A 68 19.02 10.14 12.69
N TRP A 69 19.32 10.04 11.39
CA TRP A 69 18.36 10.38 10.33
C TRP A 69 17.12 9.49 10.36
N LEU A 70 17.29 8.17 10.48
CA LEU A 70 16.18 7.21 10.56
C LEU A 70 15.33 7.45 11.82
N ALA A 71 15.95 7.71 12.97
CA ALA A 71 15.24 8.06 14.20
C ALA A 71 14.45 9.36 14.05
N TYR A 72 15.08 10.38 13.47
CA TYR A 72 14.45 11.68 13.19
C TYR A 72 13.25 11.52 12.27
N GLU A 73 13.36 10.81 11.15
CA GLU A 73 12.27 10.58 10.20
C GLU A 73 11.11 9.76 10.82
N MET A 74 11.43 8.87 11.76
CA MET A 74 10.41 8.13 12.50
C MET A 74 9.62 9.02 13.45
N ILE A 75 10.29 9.94 14.15
CA ILE A 75 9.68 10.85 15.13
C ILE A 75 8.97 12.00 14.42
N ARG A 76 9.55 12.51 13.35
CA ARG A 76 9.03 13.61 12.55
C ARG A 76 7.73 13.24 11.85
N ASN A 77 6.76 14.14 11.96
CA ASN A 77 5.48 14.11 11.24
C ASN A 77 4.65 12.83 11.48
N LYS A 78 4.78 12.20 12.68
CA LYS A 78 3.95 11.05 13.06
C LYS A 78 2.45 11.36 12.99
N ASP A 79 2.07 12.60 13.30
CA ASP A 79 0.67 13.05 13.32
C ASP A 79 0.16 13.47 11.94
N GLU A 80 1.02 13.60 10.93
CA GLU A 80 0.64 13.92 9.55
C GLU A 80 0.56 12.67 8.66
N LYS A 81 1.03 11.52 9.16
CA LYS A 81 1.00 10.25 8.43
C LYS A 81 -0.34 9.55 8.64
N ILE A 82 -0.91 9.06 7.54
CA ILE A 82 -2.09 8.20 7.57
C ILE A 82 -1.73 6.89 8.27
N SER A 83 -2.50 6.52 9.28
CA SER A 83 -2.35 5.26 10.02
C SER A 83 -3.63 4.44 10.09
N GLY A 84 -4.77 5.02 9.70
CA GLY A 84 -6.05 4.33 9.68
C GLY A 84 -6.98 4.89 8.62
N LEU A 85 -8.00 4.11 8.30
CA LEU A 85 -9.12 4.48 7.44
C LEU A 85 -10.41 4.20 8.20
N LEU A 86 -11.40 5.06 8.02
CA LEU A 86 -12.75 4.88 8.53
C LEU A 86 -13.74 5.12 7.40
N ILE A 87 -14.59 4.13 7.14
CA ILE A 87 -15.66 4.23 6.15
C ILE A 87 -16.97 4.35 6.91
N ASN A 88 -17.65 5.47 6.73
CA ASN A 88 -18.92 5.76 7.39
C ASN A 88 -19.90 6.41 6.41
N HIS A 89 -20.95 7.03 6.92
CA HIS A 89 -21.99 7.69 6.12
C HIS A 89 -21.49 8.90 5.31
N GLN A 90 -20.34 9.47 5.64
CA GLN A 90 -19.75 10.59 4.92
C GLN A 90 -18.94 10.13 3.70
N GLY A 91 -18.28 8.98 3.80
CA GLY A 91 -17.37 8.46 2.79
C GLY A 91 -16.18 7.71 3.41
N ILE A 92 -15.01 7.85 2.80
CA ILE A 92 -13.73 7.34 3.32
C ILE A 92 -13.02 8.49 4.02
N LEU A 93 -12.68 8.30 5.29
CA LEU A 93 -11.88 9.22 6.09
C LEU A 93 -10.48 8.62 6.28
N PHE A 94 -9.46 9.39 5.95
CA PHE A 94 -8.06 9.04 6.16
C PHE A 94 -7.61 9.64 7.49
N LEU A 95 -7.23 8.78 8.44
CA LEU A 95 -6.97 9.14 9.82
C LEU A 95 -5.47 9.05 10.15
N ASN A 96 -5.01 9.94 11.01
CA ASN A 96 -3.71 9.82 11.67
C ASN A 96 -3.79 8.91 12.92
N ARG A 97 -2.67 8.81 13.66
CA ARG A 97 -2.56 7.94 14.85
C ARG A 97 -3.46 8.35 16.01
N ASN A 98 -3.88 9.61 16.04
CA ASN A 98 -4.74 10.18 17.08
C ASN A 98 -6.19 10.30 16.58
N ASP A 99 -6.56 9.56 15.54
CA ASP A 99 -7.89 9.58 14.91
C ASP A 99 -8.33 10.94 14.38
N LYS A 100 -7.37 11.84 14.12
CA LYS A 100 -7.62 13.09 13.40
C LYS A 100 -7.75 12.81 11.91
N VAL A 101 -8.82 13.32 11.30
CA VAL A 101 -9.02 13.26 9.84
C VAL A 101 -8.00 14.15 9.13
N LEU A 102 -7.17 13.56 8.28
CA LEU A 102 -6.18 14.25 7.45
C LEU A 102 -6.74 14.58 6.06
N SER A 103 -7.55 13.68 5.50
CA SER A 103 -8.24 13.87 4.23
C SER A 103 -9.47 12.98 4.13
N ALA A 104 -10.32 13.22 3.14
CA ALA A 104 -11.52 12.44 2.91
C ALA A 104 -11.86 12.29 1.41
N ILE A 105 -12.54 11.20 1.08
CA ILE A 105 -13.29 11.02 -0.17
C ILE A 105 -14.75 10.92 0.26
N LYS A 106 -15.53 11.99 0.08
CA LYS A 106 -16.92 12.04 0.54
C LYS A 106 -17.87 11.59 -0.56
N TYR A 107 -18.93 10.87 -0.22
CA TYR A 107 -19.94 10.45 -1.21
C TYR A 107 -20.61 11.64 -1.91
N TYR A 108 -20.83 12.74 -1.18
CA TYR A 108 -21.43 13.94 -1.74
C TYR A 108 -20.57 14.61 -2.82
N ASP A 109 -19.25 14.50 -2.70
CA ASP A 109 -18.29 15.15 -3.61
C ASP A 109 -18.06 14.33 -4.90
N LEU A 110 -18.52 13.08 -4.93
CA LEU A 110 -18.41 12.22 -6.11
C LEU A 110 -19.27 12.75 -7.26
N VAL A 111 -18.85 12.56 -8.50
CA VAL A 111 -19.64 12.96 -9.67
C VAL A 111 -19.64 11.88 -10.74
N LYS A 112 -20.54 12.05 -11.70
CA LYS A 112 -20.55 11.22 -12.91
C LYS A 112 -19.34 11.52 -13.77
N SER A 113 -18.94 10.57 -14.58
CA SER A 113 -17.96 10.83 -15.63
C SER A 113 -18.55 11.80 -16.66
N ASP A 114 -17.73 12.73 -17.15
CA ASP A 114 -18.08 13.58 -18.30
C ASP A 114 -18.08 12.76 -19.61
N ASN A 115 -17.47 11.57 -19.62
CA ASN A 115 -17.43 10.69 -20.78
C ASN A 115 -18.53 9.59 -20.66
N PRO A 116 -19.49 9.54 -21.60
CA PRO A 116 -20.62 8.59 -21.55
C PRO A 116 -20.20 7.12 -21.70
N TYR A 117 -19.00 6.83 -22.19
CA TYR A 117 -18.48 5.47 -22.37
C TYR A 117 -17.71 4.94 -21.17
N THR A 118 -17.34 5.81 -20.22
CA THR A 118 -16.68 5.41 -18.98
C THR A 118 -17.70 5.32 -17.86
N LYS A 119 -17.62 4.28 -17.03
CA LYS A 119 -18.43 4.16 -15.83
C LYS A 119 -17.96 5.14 -14.76
N ASP A 120 -18.86 5.50 -13.85
CA ASP A 120 -18.60 6.51 -12.82
C ASP A 120 -17.64 5.99 -11.72
N ILE A 121 -17.69 4.68 -11.48
CA ILE A 121 -16.77 3.96 -10.59
C ILE A 121 -16.22 2.77 -11.36
N PHE A 122 -14.90 2.67 -11.48
CA PHE A 122 -14.25 1.65 -12.30
C PHE A 122 -12.91 1.23 -11.71
N SER A 123 -12.41 0.09 -12.18
CA SER A 123 -11.12 -0.46 -11.78
C SER A 123 -10.12 -0.38 -12.94
N GLU A 124 -8.86 -0.03 -12.63
CA GLU A 124 -7.81 0.05 -13.63
C GLU A 124 -6.45 -0.34 -13.03
N SER A 125 -5.54 -0.88 -13.83
CA SER A 125 -4.16 -1.14 -13.41
C SER A 125 -3.35 0.15 -13.34
N ARG A 126 -2.40 0.24 -12.41
CA ARG A 126 -1.54 1.43 -12.26
C ARG A 126 -0.63 1.65 -13.48
N ALA A 127 -0.20 0.56 -14.11
CA ALA A 127 0.59 0.59 -15.33
C ALA A 127 -0.33 0.50 -16.55
N SER A 128 -0.19 1.48 -17.46
CA SER A 128 -0.70 1.42 -18.82
C SER A 128 0.39 0.81 -19.70
N GLY A 129 0.12 -0.33 -20.35
CA GLY A 129 1.05 -1.00 -21.26
C GLY A 129 1.13 -2.53 -21.09
N LYS A 130 2.09 -3.16 -21.80
CA LYS A 130 2.29 -4.63 -21.88
C LYS A 130 2.51 -5.36 -20.55
N TYR A 131 2.74 -4.63 -19.46
CA TYR A 131 2.95 -5.15 -18.11
C TYR A 131 1.96 -4.50 -17.14
N SER A 132 0.67 -4.79 -17.34
CA SER A 132 -0.37 -4.34 -16.41
C SER A 132 -0.14 -5.01 -15.04
N ASP A 133 -0.12 -4.20 -13.99
CA ASP A 133 -0.07 -4.70 -12.61
C ASP A 133 -1.22 -5.69 -12.36
N PHE A 134 -0.92 -6.83 -11.72
CA PHE A 134 -1.93 -7.81 -11.32
C PHE A 134 -2.95 -7.20 -10.34
N ARG A 135 -2.57 -6.12 -9.66
CA ARG A 135 -3.41 -5.41 -8.71
C ARG A 135 -4.14 -4.26 -9.40
N LYS A 136 -5.47 -4.32 -9.32
CA LYS A 136 -6.38 -3.27 -9.80
C LYS A 136 -6.59 -2.22 -8.72
N ASN A 137 -6.67 -0.98 -9.18
CA ASN A 137 -6.95 0.20 -8.36
C ASN A 137 -8.37 0.67 -8.61
N LEU A 138 -9.04 1.13 -7.55
CA LEU A 138 -10.39 1.67 -7.65
C LEU A 138 -10.30 3.17 -7.96
N TYR A 139 -11.05 3.61 -8.96
CA TYR A 139 -11.16 5.01 -9.35
C TYR A 139 -12.60 5.50 -9.23
N VAL A 140 -12.72 6.75 -8.84
CA VAL A 140 -13.97 7.52 -8.78
C VAL A 140 -13.74 8.88 -9.45
N TYR A 141 -14.80 9.60 -9.75
CA TYR A 141 -14.70 10.99 -10.19
C TYR A 141 -15.13 11.95 -9.08
N GLU A 142 -14.40 13.06 -8.92
CA GLU A 142 -14.76 14.21 -8.08
C GLU A 142 -14.72 15.49 -8.92
N LYS A 143 -15.44 16.54 -8.50
CA LYS A 143 -15.32 17.86 -9.14
C LYS A 143 -13.98 18.49 -8.80
N ASP A 144 -13.24 18.92 -9.82
CA ASP A 144 -12.08 19.78 -9.64
C ASP A 144 -12.51 21.24 -9.38
N GLU A 145 -11.55 22.12 -9.06
CA GLU A 145 -11.78 23.56 -8.83
C GLU A 145 -12.52 24.24 -9.99
N ASN A 146 -12.32 23.74 -11.21
CA ASN A 146 -12.98 24.21 -12.44
C ASN A 146 -14.34 23.55 -12.72
N GLN A 147 -14.94 22.87 -11.72
CA GLN A 147 -16.18 22.08 -11.82
C GLN A 147 -16.19 20.93 -12.84
N LYS A 148 -15.04 20.59 -13.43
CA LYS A 148 -14.89 19.46 -14.35
C LYS A 148 -14.77 18.15 -13.58
N SER A 149 -15.25 17.06 -14.19
CA SER A 149 -15.11 15.71 -13.62
C SER A 149 -13.65 15.26 -13.69
N LYS A 150 -13.04 15.00 -12.54
CA LYS A 150 -11.65 14.58 -12.41
C LYS A 150 -11.55 13.21 -11.79
N LYS A 151 -10.84 12.33 -12.48
CA LYS A 151 -10.53 10.99 -12.01
C LYS A 151 -9.65 11.07 -10.75
N LYS A 152 -10.07 10.38 -9.69
CA LYS A 152 -9.40 10.27 -8.40
C LYS A 152 -9.18 8.81 -8.03
N LEU A 153 -7.96 8.50 -7.62
CA LEU A 153 -7.59 7.19 -7.09
C LEU A 153 -8.12 7.04 -5.66
N VAL A 154 -8.83 5.94 -5.39
CA VAL A 154 -9.20 5.54 -4.03
C VAL A 154 -8.00 4.82 -3.40
N SER A 155 -7.08 5.62 -2.83
CA SER A 155 -5.79 5.16 -2.31
C SER A 155 -5.89 4.39 -0.98
N LEU A 156 -6.45 3.18 -1.01
CA LEU A 156 -6.48 2.31 0.19
C LEU A 156 -5.09 1.73 0.53
N ASP A 157 -4.19 1.70 -0.45
CA ASP A 157 -2.86 1.08 -0.31
C ASP A 157 -1.83 2.00 0.37
N VAL A 158 -2.28 3.10 0.99
CA VAL A 158 -1.43 4.01 1.78
C VAL A 158 -0.89 3.31 3.05
N ILE A 159 -1.61 2.30 3.55
CA ILE A 159 -1.20 1.47 4.68
C ILE A 159 -1.45 -0.02 4.36
N PRO A 160 -0.70 -0.96 4.96
CA PRO A 160 -0.93 -2.38 4.76
C PRO A 160 -2.20 -2.85 5.49
N LEU A 161 -3.25 -3.11 4.73
CA LEU A 161 -4.58 -3.49 5.22
C LEU A 161 -4.83 -5.01 5.17
N LYS A 162 -5.38 -5.56 6.24
CA LYS A 162 -5.90 -6.94 6.32
C LYS A 162 -7.28 -7.06 5.67
N ASN A 163 -8.18 -6.13 5.99
CA ASN A 163 -9.57 -6.12 5.53
C ASN A 163 -9.79 -5.23 4.30
N ARG A 164 -8.80 -5.15 3.39
CA ARG A 164 -8.85 -4.25 2.22
C ARG A 164 -10.11 -4.45 1.37
N TYR A 165 -10.43 -5.70 1.02
CA TYR A 165 -11.56 -5.98 0.14
C TYR A 165 -12.90 -5.71 0.83
N ASP A 166 -13.00 -5.96 2.14
CA ASP A 166 -14.18 -5.60 2.93
C ASP A 166 -14.37 -4.07 2.97
N LEU A 167 -13.29 -3.30 3.12
CA LEU A 167 -13.34 -1.83 3.05
C LEU A 167 -13.83 -1.36 1.68
N ILE A 168 -13.34 -1.94 0.59
CA ILE A 168 -13.81 -1.61 -0.77
C ILE A 168 -15.31 -1.92 -0.88
N GLY A 169 -15.72 -3.13 -0.52
CA GLY A 169 -17.13 -3.53 -0.58
C GLY A 169 -18.04 -2.62 0.24
N HIS A 170 -17.60 -2.25 1.45
CA HIS A 170 -18.34 -1.35 2.32
C HIS A 170 -18.42 0.07 1.78
N PHE A 171 -17.35 0.58 1.15
CA PHE A 171 -17.37 1.86 0.44
C PHE A 171 -18.36 1.84 -0.72
N LEU A 172 -18.34 0.80 -1.56
CA LEU A 172 -19.27 0.65 -2.68
C LEU A 172 -20.73 0.55 -2.19
N LYS A 173 -20.96 -0.10 -1.04
CA LYS A 173 -22.29 -0.14 -0.40
C LYS A 173 -22.75 1.25 0.01
N GLY A 174 -21.83 2.07 0.53
CA GLY A 174 -22.10 3.47 0.81
C GLY A 174 -22.41 4.28 -0.46
N ILE A 175 -21.68 4.06 -1.55
CA ILE A 175 -22.00 4.69 -2.84
C ILE A 175 -23.41 4.32 -3.28
N GLN A 176 -23.80 3.04 -3.27
CA GLN A 176 -25.16 2.63 -3.64
C GLN A 176 -26.24 3.25 -2.73
N ALA A 177 -25.95 3.41 -1.43
CA ALA A 177 -26.90 3.95 -0.47
C ALA A 177 -27.07 5.47 -0.53
N PHE A 178 -25.97 6.20 -0.74
CA PHE A 178 -25.93 7.67 -0.67
C PHE A 178 -25.90 8.35 -2.04
N ARG A 179 -25.46 7.62 -3.08
CA ARG A 179 -25.32 8.07 -4.48
C ARG A 179 -25.78 7.00 -5.48
N PRO A 180 -27.06 6.58 -5.42
CA PRO A 180 -27.61 5.58 -6.33
C PRO A 180 -27.64 6.04 -7.80
N ASP A 181 -27.41 7.34 -8.05
CA ASP A 181 -27.28 7.91 -9.38
C ASP A 181 -25.99 7.50 -10.11
N LEU A 182 -24.95 7.08 -9.37
CA LEU A 182 -23.65 6.69 -9.92
C LEU A 182 -23.63 5.23 -10.33
N LYS A 183 -23.03 4.94 -11.50
CA LYS A 183 -22.93 3.60 -12.07
C LYS A 183 -21.57 2.98 -11.78
N ILE A 184 -21.58 1.85 -11.08
CA ILE A 184 -20.40 1.02 -10.84
C ILE A 184 -20.17 0.10 -12.04
N ASP A 185 -18.94 0.01 -12.51
CA ASP A 185 -18.52 -0.95 -13.52
C ASP A 185 -18.60 -2.39 -12.97
N PRO A 186 -19.27 -3.33 -13.65
CA PRO A 186 -19.29 -4.74 -13.23
C PRO A 186 -17.90 -5.38 -13.06
N GLU A 187 -16.87 -4.88 -13.74
CA GLU A 187 -15.49 -5.36 -13.57
C GLU A 187 -14.96 -5.08 -12.15
N VAL A 188 -15.43 -4.03 -11.48
CA VAL A 188 -15.03 -3.69 -10.11
C VAL A 188 -15.33 -4.85 -9.15
N TYR A 189 -16.49 -5.51 -9.30
CA TYR A 189 -16.84 -6.64 -8.43
C TYR A 189 -15.90 -7.82 -8.63
N LYS A 190 -15.49 -8.09 -9.88
CA LYS A 190 -14.54 -9.17 -10.20
C LYS A 190 -13.13 -8.83 -9.71
N ASP A 191 -12.65 -7.63 -10.01
CA ASP A 191 -11.31 -7.15 -9.70
C ASP A 191 -11.03 -7.06 -8.19
N PHE A 192 -12.08 -6.86 -7.39
CA PHE A 192 -12.00 -6.83 -5.92
C PHE A 192 -12.61 -8.05 -5.23
N TYR A 193 -12.95 -9.10 -5.98
CA TYR A 193 -13.50 -10.36 -5.46
C TYR A 193 -14.71 -10.15 -4.56
N LEU A 194 -15.62 -9.28 -4.98
CA LEU A 194 -16.85 -8.95 -4.28
C LEU A 194 -18.02 -9.72 -4.90
N ASP A 195 -18.96 -10.12 -4.04
CA ASP A 195 -20.28 -10.55 -4.50
C ASP A 195 -21.11 -9.33 -4.94
N GLU A 196 -21.59 -9.33 -6.17
CA GLU A 196 -22.27 -8.17 -6.79
C GLU A 196 -23.57 -7.75 -6.05
N LYS A 197 -24.25 -8.71 -5.41
CA LYS A 197 -25.53 -8.45 -4.73
C LYS A 197 -25.33 -7.94 -3.31
N THR A 198 -24.36 -8.50 -2.59
CA THR A 198 -24.14 -8.23 -1.17
C THR A 198 -23.00 -7.25 -0.91
N LEU A 199 -22.14 -7.04 -1.92
CA LEU A 199 -20.90 -6.27 -1.85
C LEU A 199 -19.93 -6.75 -0.77
N ARG A 200 -20.06 -8.01 -0.36
CA ARG A 200 -19.16 -8.63 0.61
C ARG A 200 -17.99 -9.29 -0.11
N TYR A 201 -16.84 -9.27 0.54
CA TYR A 201 -15.66 -9.97 0.04
C TYR A 201 -15.89 -11.48 0.02
N ALA A 202 -15.63 -12.09 -1.14
CA ALA A 202 -15.74 -13.52 -1.40
C ALA A 202 -14.33 -14.13 -1.53
N PRO A 203 -13.71 -14.59 -0.42
CA PRO A 203 -12.33 -15.08 -0.42
C PRO A 203 -12.11 -16.32 -1.30
N GLN A 204 -13.17 -17.05 -1.60
CA GLN A 204 -13.12 -18.22 -2.49
C GLN A 204 -12.70 -17.82 -3.91
N ASN A 205 -13.19 -16.68 -4.40
CA ASN A 205 -12.88 -16.16 -5.74
C ASN A 205 -11.41 -15.74 -5.86
N LEU A 206 -10.86 -15.12 -4.80
CA LEU A 206 -9.43 -14.80 -4.75
C LEU A 206 -8.60 -16.09 -4.77
N LYS A 207 -8.97 -17.09 -3.95
CA LYS A 207 -8.23 -18.36 -3.89
C LYS A 207 -8.26 -19.10 -5.23
N SER A 208 -9.39 -19.13 -5.92
CA SER A 208 -9.48 -19.77 -7.24
C SER A 208 -8.65 -19.03 -8.29
N ASP A 209 -8.72 -17.70 -8.33
CA ASP A 209 -7.95 -16.89 -9.27
C ASP A 209 -6.44 -17.03 -9.05
N MET A 210 -6.00 -16.99 -7.78
CA MET A 210 -4.60 -17.24 -7.44
C MET A 210 -4.13 -18.64 -7.85
N LYS A 211 -4.96 -19.68 -7.66
CA LYS A 211 -4.63 -21.04 -8.09
C LYS A 211 -4.41 -21.11 -9.60
N VAL A 212 -5.32 -20.53 -10.39
CA VAL A 212 -5.20 -20.50 -11.85
C VAL A 212 -3.92 -19.77 -12.27
N LYS A 213 -3.65 -18.60 -11.70
CA LYS A 213 -2.42 -17.82 -11.99
C LYS A 213 -1.15 -18.61 -11.68
N ILE A 214 -1.09 -19.29 -10.53
CA ILE A 214 0.06 -20.11 -10.15
C ILE A 214 0.26 -21.28 -11.12
N VAL A 215 -0.81 -21.99 -11.47
CA VAL A 215 -0.75 -23.10 -12.44
C VAL A 215 -0.28 -22.61 -13.80
N THR A 216 -0.81 -21.49 -14.30
CA THR A 216 -0.37 -20.90 -15.58
C THR A 216 1.11 -20.55 -15.57
N ILE A 217 1.62 -19.91 -14.50
CA ILE A 217 3.05 -19.59 -14.37
C ILE A 217 3.89 -20.87 -14.36
N ALA A 218 3.47 -21.90 -13.61
CA ALA A 218 4.18 -23.18 -13.56
C ALA A 218 4.26 -23.87 -14.93
N VAL A 219 3.16 -23.84 -15.69
CA VAL A 219 3.13 -24.38 -17.06
C VAL A 219 4.07 -23.62 -17.99
N VAL A 220 4.07 -22.28 -17.94
CA VAL A 220 4.98 -21.44 -18.75
C VAL A 220 6.45 -21.76 -18.42
N ILE A 221 6.80 -21.90 -17.14
CA ILE A 221 8.16 -22.27 -16.72
C ILE A 221 8.52 -23.67 -17.24
N MET A 222 7.63 -24.66 -17.14
CA MET A 222 7.89 -26.00 -17.67
C MET A 222 8.12 -25.99 -19.18
N VAL A 223 7.34 -25.22 -19.95
CA VAL A 223 7.52 -25.09 -21.40
C VAL A 223 8.88 -24.47 -21.72
N ILE A 224 9.30 -23.43 -20.99
CA ILE A 224 10.61 -22.79 -21.19
C ILE A 224 11.76 -23.78 -20.87
N LEU A 225 11.63 -24.56 -19.80
CA LEU A 225 12.63 -25.58 -19.42
C LEU A 225 12.71 -26.71 -20.45
N ALA A 226 11.57 -27.21 -20.93
CA ALA A 226 11.52 -28.22 -21.98
C ALA A 226 12.14 -27.69 -23.28
N PHE A 227 11.80 -26.47 -23.69
CA PHE A 227 12.39 -25.84 -24.86
C PHE A 227 13.91 -25.68 -24.72
N ARG A 228 14.40 -25.30 -23.54
CA ARG A 228 15.85 -25.26 -23.27
C ARG A 228 16.49 -26.64 -23.40
N TYR A 229 15.91 -27.66 -22.77
CA TYR A 229 16.46 -29.02 -22.80
C TYR A 229 16.50 -29.60 -24.23
N PHE A 230 15.46 -29.38 -25.03
CA PHE A 230 15.40 -29.93 -26.39
C PHE A 230 16.22 -29.16 -27.43
N PHE A 231 16.46 -27.86 -27.25
CA PHE A 231 17.06 -27.03 -28.31
C PHE A 231 18.43 -26.41 -27.96
N LEU A 232 18.87 -26.45 -26.70
CA LEU A 232 20.16 -25.87 -26.27
C LEU A 232 21.20 -26.91 -25.83
N ASP A 233 20.83 -28.18 -25.63
CA ASP A 233 21.78 -29.27 -25.33
C ASP A 233 22.30 -29.99 -26.59
N GLU A 234 21.85 -29.60 -27.80
CA GLU A 234 22.33 -30.14 -29.10
C GLU A 234 23.39 -29.26 -29.80
N VAL A 235 23.95 -28.24 -29.12
CA VAL A 235 25.07 -27.39 -29.62
C VAL A 235 26.27 -27.51 -28.69
#